data_AF-A0A7J3JFE9-F1
#
_entry.id   AF-A0A7J3JFE9-F1
#
_cell.length_a   1.000
_cell.length_b   1.000
_cell.length_c   1.000
_cell.angle_alpha   90.00
_cell.angle_beta   90.00
_cell.angle_gamma   90.00
#
_symmetry.space_group_name_H-M   'P 1'
#
loop_
_entity.id
_entity.type
_entity.pdbx_description
1 polymer ?
#
loop_
_entity_poly.entity_id
_entity_poly.type
_entity_poly.pdbx_seq_one_letter_code
_entity_poly.pdbx_strand_id
1 'polypeptide(L)'
;MTEPKNGRPIFFPEKLVILGNLALFIWIVLDTVAFLLYDTNTGIAFFIVALIAIYGVLHFIGCLRPCYNCIKCTHGMGRLAALYFGKRILKDYKYSYKLPTAIFFSLFIGAFPASFALYSAIQDFTVIKVSVFVVLLAFTIFSGLTWRTKKRLTPNQP
;
A
#
# COMPACT_ATOMS: atom_id res chain seq x y z
N MET A 1 -25.56 24.51 -1.17
CA MET A 1 -24.78 23.79 -0.13
C MET A 1 -23.35 23.70 -0.60
N THR A 2 -22.46 24.51 -0.05
CA THR A 2 -21.04 24.56 -0.38
C THR A 2 -20.32 23.39 0.30
N GLU A 3 -19.78 22.48 -0.51
CA GLU A 3 -18.98 21.34 -0.08
C GLU A 3 -17.73 21.86 0.68
N PRO A 4 -17.39 21.32 1.88
CA PRO A 4 -16.26 21.83 2.63
C PRO A 4 -14.94 21.56 1.88
N LYS A 5 -14.24 22.65 1.54
CA LYS A 5 -12.96 22.69 0.80
C LYS A 5 -11.79 22.01 1.52
N ASN A 6 -11.95 21.69 2.80
CA ASN A 6 -10.96 21.01 3.63
C ASN A 6 -11.52 19.67 4.09
N GLY A 7 -10.88 18.58 3.65
CA GLY A 7 -11.23 17.22 4.01
C GLY A 7 -11.27 17.02 5.52
N ARG A 8 -12.28 16.28 5.99
CA ARG A 8 -12.44 15.94 7.41
C ARG A 8 -11.17 15.25 7.94
N PRO A 9 -10.79 15.46 9.22
CA PRO A 9 -9.68 14.74 9.82
C PRO A 9 -9.97 13.23 9.77
N ILE A 10 -9.14 12.50 9.03
CA ILE A 10 -9.22 11.04 8.95
C ILE A 10 -8.56 10.49 10.22
N PHE A 11 -9.39 9.98 11.13
CA PHE A 11 -8.92 9.23 12.29
C PHE A 11 -8.69 7.78 11.87
N PHE A 12 -7.44 7.36 11.90
CA PHE A 12 -7.08 5.97 11.69
C PHE A 12 -7.07 5.27 13.06
N PRO A 13 -7.80 4.16 13.25
CA PRO A 13 -7.71 3.41 14.50
C PRO A 13 -6.29 2.87 14.68
N GLU A 14 -5.72 3.02 15.88
CA GLU A 14 -4.33 2.68 16.18
C GLU A 14 -3.98 1.23 15.80
N LYS A 15 -4.90 0.29 16.07
CA LYS A 15 -4.74 -1.12 15.70
C LYS A 15 -4.55 -1.31 14.19
N LEU A 16 -5.24 -0.53 13.35
CA LEU A 16 -5.10 -0.62 11.89
C LEU A 16 -3.76 -0.04 11.43
N VAL A 17 -3.29 1.04 12.06
CA VAL A 17 -1.99 1.65 11.74
C VAL A 17 -0.85 0.70 12.08
N ILE A 18 -0.88 0.12 13.29
CA ILE A 18 0.15 -0.83 13.74
C ILE A 18 0.13 -2.09 12.87
N LEU A 19 -1.04 -2.71 12.70
CA LEU A 19 -1.15 -3.98 11.98
C LEU A 19 -0.91 -3.82 10.47
N GLY A 20 -1.37 -2.72 9.88
CA GLY A 20 -1.15 -2.44 8.47
C GLY A 20 0.30 -2.05 8.17
N ASN A 21 1.01 -1.38 9.09
CA ASN A 21 2.45 -1.13 8.94
C ASN A 21 3.25 -2.44 9.00
N LEU A 22 2.91 -3.33 9.92
CA LEU A 22 3.53 -4.65 10.01
C LEU A 22 3.28 -5.47 8.74
N ALA A 23 2.04 -5.50 8.26
CA ALA A 23 1.68 -6.21 7.04
C ALA A 23 2.40 -5.62 5.80
N LEU A 24 2.52 -4.29 5.72
CA LEU A 24 3.25 -3.62 4.64
C LEU A 24 4.76 -3.91 4.72
N PHE A 25 5.34 -3.96 5.91
CA PHE A 25 6.74 -4.35 6.11
C PHE A 25 6.99 -5.79 5.62
N ILE A 26 6.13 -6.72 6.03
CA ILE A 26 6.18 -8.13 5.57
C ILE A 26 6.06 -8.20 4.05
N TRP A 27 5.17 -7.40 3.46
CA TRP A 27 5.00 -7.34 2.01
C TRP A 27 6.26 -6.86 1.29
N ILE A 28 6.89 -5.76 1.74
CA ILE A 28 8.14 -5.26 1.15
C ILE A 28 9.25 -6.32 1.23
N VAL A 29 9.33 -7.05 2.35
CA VAL A 29 10.29 -8.14 2.51
C VAL A 29 10.02 -9.26 1.49
N LEU A 30 8.75 -9.66 1.31
CA LEU A 30 8.34 -10.63 0.30
C LEU A 30 8.68 -10.16 -1.13
N ASP A 31 8.43 -8.90 -1.46
CA ASP A 31 8.77 -8.32 -2.76
C ASP A 31 10.28 -8.38 -3.00
N THR A 32 11.06 -8.01 -1.98
CA THR A 32 12.53 -8.06 -2.03
C THR A 32 13.04 -9.48 -2.24
N VAL A 33 12.46 -10.46 -1.53
CA VAL A 33 12.78 -11.88 -1.72
C VAL A 33 12.43 -12.34 -3.14
N ALA A 34 11.30 -11.91 -3.69
CA ALA A 34 10.94 -12.25 -5.06
C ALA A 34 11.95 -11.74 -6.09
N PHE A 35 12.46 -10.52 -5.94
CA PHE A 35 13.52 -10.00 -6.80
C PHE A 35 14.88 -10.67 -6.55
N LEU A 36 15.23 -10.97 -5.29
CA LEU A 36 16.46 -11.72 -4.97
C LEU A 36 16.47 -13.11 -5.60
N LEU A 37 15.32 -13.78 -5.68
CA LEU A 37 15.17 -15.08 -6.34
C LEU A 37 15.28 -15.01 -7.88
N TYR A 38 15.12 -13.82 -8.46
CA TYR A 38 15.36 -13.58 -9.89
C TYR A 38 16.84 -13.28 -10.14
N ASP A 39 17.36 -12.22 -9.51
CA ASP A 39 18.76 -11.85 -9.54
C ASP A 39 19.12 -11.06 -8.29
N THR A 40 20.28 -11.38 -7.70
CA THR A 40 20.72 -10.78 -6.42
C THR A 40 20.89 -9.27 -6.54
N ASN A 41 21.42 -8.77 -7.67
CA ASN A 41 21.60 -7.34 -7.87
C ASN A 41 20.26 -6.62 -8.00
N THR A 42 19.31 -7.20 -8.74
CA THR A 42 17.95 -6.62 -8.86
C THR A 42 17.22 -6.57 -7.52
N GLY A 43 17.38 -7.58 -6.66
CA GLY A 43 16.80 -7.61 -5.32
C GLY A 43 17.32 -6.50 -4.42
N ILE A 44 18.64 -6.30 -4.39
CA ILE A 44 19.27 -5.23 -3.61
C ILE A 44 18.84 -3.86 -4.13
N ALA A 45 18.86 -3.66 -5.46
CA ALA A 45 18.44 -2.42 -6.08
C ALA A 45 16.97 -2.09 -5.76
N PHE A 46 16.07 -3.08 -5.88
CA PHE A 46 14.66 -2.92 -5.53
C PHE A 46 14.49 -2.55 -4.06
N PHE A 47 15.20 -3.21 -3.13
CA PHE A 47 15.11 -2.91 -1.71
C PHE A 47 15.50 -1.46 -1.40
N ILE A 48 16.60 -0.97 -1.98
CA ILE A 48 17.04 0.42 -1.80
C ILE A 48 15.99 1.40 -2.35
N VAL A 49 15.48 1.15 -3.56
CA VAL A 49 14.44 1.99 -4.17
C VAL A 49 13.16 1.96 -3.33
N ALA A 50 12.74 0.81 -2.82
CA ALA A 50 11.58 0.66 -1.97
C ALA A 50 11.76 1.42 -0.65
N LEU A 51 12.94 1.37 -0.02
CA LEU A 51 13.24 2.18 1.15
C LEU A 51 13.15 3.68 0.85
N ILE A 52 13.73 4.15 -0.25
CA ILE A 52 13.68 5.57 -0.64
C ILE A 52 12.24 6.00 -0.95
N ALA A 53 11.47 5.18 -1.67
CA ALA A 53 10.08 5.49 -2.03
C ALA A 53 9.17 5.51 -0.80
N ILE A 54 9.31 4.54 0.10
CA ILE A 54 8.39 4.36 1.23
C ILE A 54 8.80 5.23 2.42
N TYR A 55 10.09 5.31 2.75
CA TYR A 55 10.56 6.14 3.87
C TYR A 55 10.92 7.56 3.45
N GLY A 56 11.42 7.79 2.23
CA GLY A 56 11.76 9.12 1.75
C GLY A 56 10.54 9.86 1.20
N VAL A 57 10.03 9.41 0.04
CA VAL A 57 8.96 10.11 -0.69
C VAL A 57 7.70 10.20 0.15
N LEU A 58 7.32 9.13 0.83
CA LEU A 58 6.10 9.12 1.62
C LEU A 58 6.17 9.96 2.90
N HIS A 59 7.34 9.98 3.56
CA HIS A 59 7.58 10.86 4.71
C HIS A 59 7.56 12.33 4.25
N PHE A 60 8.17 12.63 3.11
CA PHE A 60 8.17 13.96 2.54
C PHE A 60 6.75 14.44 2.21
N ILE A 61 5.97 13.63 1.48
CA ILE A 61 4.56 13.88 1.16
C ILE A 61 3.66 13.99 2.42
N GLY A 62 4.00 13.24 3.47
CA GLY A 62 3.34 13.29 4.76
C GLY A 62 3.55 14.62 5.50
N CYS A 63 4.78 15.14 5.49
CA CYS A 63 5.16 16.36 6.22
C CYS A 63 4.90 17.67 5.43
N LEU A 64 4.85 17.64 4.10
CA LEU A 64 4.65 18.86 3.27
C LEU A 64 3.24 19.47 3.35
N ARG A 65 2.27 18.77 3.93
CA ARG A 65 0.89 19.28 4.03
C ARG A 65 0.70 19.98 5.38
N PRO A 66 0.21 21.24 5.39
CA PRO A 66 -0.03 21.97 6.62
C PRO A 66 -1.14 21.28 7.42
N CYS A 67 -0.84 20.80 8.61
CA CYS A 67 -1.84 20.35 9.58
C CYS A 67 -1.90 21.37 10.73
N TYR A 68 -3.11 21.84 11.03
CA TYR A 68 -3.41 22.86 12.04
C TYR A 68 -3.36 22.35 13.50
N ASN A 69 -2.74 21.19 13.76
CA ASN A 69 -2.38 20.73 15.11
C ASN A 69 -1.51 19.45 15.00
N CYS A 70 -0.20 19.67 14.87
CA CYS A 70 0.78 18.67 14.42
C CYS A 70 1.30 17.75 15.53
N ILE A 71 0.97 16.46 15.41
CA ILE A 71 1.79 15.31 15.85
C ILE A 71 1.81 14.30 14.69
N LYS A 72 2.23 14.66 13.46
CA LYS A 72 1.90 13.83 12.26
C LYS A 72 2.93 13.73 11.11
N CYS A 73 4.25 13.70 11.38
CA CYS A 73 5.22 13.27 10.35
C CYS A 73 5.33 11.73 10.24
N THR A 74 5.07 10.99 11.32
CA THR A 74 5.14 9.52 11.37
C THR A 74 3.90 8.81 10.79
N HIS A 75 2.83 9.54 10.48
CA HIS A 75 1.60 8.97 9.91
C HIS A 75 1.70 8.63 8.42
N GLY A 76 2.81 8.94 7.74
CA GLY A 76 3.02 8.57 6.33
C GLY A 76 2.85 7.06 6.10
N MET A 77 3.54 6.23 6.88
CA MET A 77 3.43 4.77 6.80
C MET A 77 2.02 4.28 7.14
N GLY A 78 1.44 4.84 8.21
CA GLY A 78 0.06 4.52 8.62
C GLY A 78 -0.98 4.82 7.55
N ARG A 79 -0.71 5.75 6.63
CA ARG A 79 -1.57 6.07 5.49
C ARG A 79 -1.46 5.06 4.34
N LEU A 80 -0.27 4.53 4.03
CA LEU A 80 -0.14 3.40 3.09
C LEU A 80 -0.81 2.16 3.67
N ALA A 81 -0.55 1.84 4.93
CA ALA A 81 -1.21 0.76 5.66
C ALA A 81 -2.74 0.85 5.53
N ALA A 82 -3.28 2.05 5.72
CA ALA A 82 -4.70 2.29 5.55
C ALA A 82 -5.13 2.23 4.07
N LEU A 83 -4.30 2.66 3.11
CA LEU A 83 -4.59 2.54 1.68
C LEU A 83 -4.75 1.08 1.23
N TYR A 84 -3.86 0.18 1.69
CA TYR A 84 -3.88 -1.25 1.34
C TYR A 84 -4.89 -2.06 2.16
N PHE A 85 -5.02 -1.78 3.45
CA PHE A 85 -5.78 -2.64 4.38
C PHE A 85 -7.04 -1.99 4.96
N GLY A 86 -7.24 -0.70 4.75
CA GLY A 86 -8.39 0.02 5.28
C GLY A 86 -9.56 0.09 4.30
N LYS A 87 -10.77 0.06 4.85
CA LYS A 87 -12.02 0.07 4.07
C LYS A 87 -12.32 1.49 3.56
N ARG A 88 -12.75 1.64 2.31
CA ARG A 88 -13.23 2.91 1.66
C ARG A 88 -12.21 4.04 1.44
N ILE A 89 -10.93 3.83 1.69
CA ILE A 89 -9.95 4.92 1.75
C ILE A 89 -9.63 5.56 0.38
N LEU A 90 -9.91 4.91 -0.75
CA LEU A 90 -9.77 5.55 -2.07
C LEU A 90 -10.58 6.84 -2.22
N LYS A 91 -11.80 6.89 -1.64
CA LYS A 91 -12.61 8.10 -1.69
C LYS A 91 -11.92 9.23 -0.94
N ASP A 92 -11.39 8.95 0.25
CA ASP A 92 -10.73 9.95 1.08
C ASP A 92 -9.34 10.34 0.52
N TYR A 93 -8.67 9.41 -0.17
CA TYR A 93 -7.41 9.66 -0.89
C TYR A 93 -7.60 10.53 -2.14
N LYS A 94 -8.73 10.41 -2.85
CA LYS A 94 -9.05 11.26 -4.02
C LYS A 94 -9.00 12.74 -3.65
N TYR A 95 -9.56 13.11 -2.50
CA TYR A 95 -9.60 14.49 -2.03
C TYR A 95 -8.29 14.91 -1.32
N SER A 96 -7.57 13.98 -0.68
CA SER A 96 -6.41 14.31 0.15
C SER A 96 -5.07 14.29 -0.59
N TYR A 97 -4.85 13.32 -1.49
CA TYR A 97 -3.50 13.01 -2.02
C TYR A 97 -3.39 12.80 -3.52
N LYS A 98 -4.42 13.16 -4.29
CA LYS A 98 -4.54 12.89 -5.73
C LYS A 98 -4.48 11.38 -6.01
N LEU A 99 -5.47 10.89 -6.76
CA LEU A 99 -5.56 9.48 -7.17
C LEU A 99 -4.26 8.86 -7.74
N PRO A 100 -3.41 9.59 -8.50
CA PRO A 100 -2.22 9.02 -9.12
C PRO A 100 -1.19 8.45 -8.13
N THR A 101 -0.99 9.11 -6.97
CA THR A 101 0.00 8.65 -5.99
C THR A 101 -0.41 7.32 -5.37
N ALA A 102 -1.70 7.15 -5.06
CA ALA A 102 -2.22 5.87 -4.56
C ALA A 102 -2.04 4.74 -5.58
N ILE A 103 -2.35 5.01 -6.85
CA ILE A 103 -2.19 4.05 -7.94
C ILE A 103 -0.72 3.68 -8.10
N PHE A 104 0.19 4.66 -8.10
CA PHE A 104 1.63 4.45 -8.25
C PHE A 104 2.17 3.48 -7.20
N PHE A 105 1.92 3.75 -5.90
CA PHE A 105 2.39 2.85 -4.84
C PHE A 105 1.76 1.47 -4.95
N SER A 106 0.46 1.39 -5.27
CA SER A 106 -0.26 0.11 -5.42
C SER A 106 0.34 -0.76 -6.53
N LEU A 107 0.75 -0.15 -7.65
CA LEU A 107 1.42 -0.85 -8.73
C LEU A 107 2.86 -1.23 -8.35
N PHE A 108 3.57 -0.33 -7.67
CA PHE A 108 4.98 -0.52 -7.30
C PHE A 108 5.20 -1.62 -6.27
N ILE A 109 4.33 -1.74 -5.26
CA ILE A 109 4.43 -2.76 -4.19
C ILE A 109 3.62 -4.03 -4.55
N GLY A 110 2.50 -3.89 -5.27
CA GLY A 110 1.64 -5.03 -5.58
C GLY A 110 1.96 -5.66 -6.93
N ALA A 111 1.55 -4.98 -8.01
CA ALA A 111 1.51 -5.57 -9.34
C ALA A 111 2.92 -5.84 -9.91
N PHE A 112 3.86 -4.92 -9.68
CA PHE A 112 5.20 -4.98 -10.25
C PHE A 112 6.01 -6.17 -9.69
N PRO A 113 6.14 -6.36 -8.35
CA PRO A 113 6.85 -7.52 -7.80
C PRO A 113 6.16 -8.84 -8.13
N ALA A 114 4.82 -8.87 -8.16
CA ALA A 114 4.07 -10.06 -8.54
C ALA A 114 4.32 -10.48 -10.00
N SER A 115 4.43 -9.52 -10.93
CA SER A 115 4.75 -9.81 -12.34
C SER A 115 6.17 -10.38 -12.50
N PHE A 116 7.15 -9.86 -11.77
CA PHE A 116 8.51 -10.40 -11.73
C PHE A 116 8.58 -11.78 -11.09
N ALA A 117 7.87 -11.99 -9.98
CA ALA A 117 7.77 -13.30 -9.35
C ALA A 117 7.17 -14.35 -10.30
N LEU A 118 6.13 -13.98 -11.07
CA LEU A 118 5.53 -14.84 -12.09
C LEU A 118 6.53 -15.16 -13.21
N TYR A 119 7.20 -14.14 -13.75
CA TYR A 119 8.20 -14.32 -14.80
C TYR A 119 9.35 -15.24 -14.34
N SER A 120 9.87 -15.00 -13.14
CA SER A 120 10.95 -15.81 -12.53
C SER A 120 10.53 -17.26 -12.31
N ALA A 121 9.25 -17.51 -11.96
CA ALA A 121 8.72 -18.86 -11.78
C ALA A 121 8.50 -19.62 -13.10
N ILE A 122 8.22 -18.90 -14.20
CA ILE A 122 8.07 -19.47 -15.55
C ILE A 122 9.45 -19.80 -16.15
N GLN A 123 10.43 -18.91 -15.96
CA GLN A 123 11.77 -19.09 -16.51
C GLN A 123 12.50 -20.28 -15.88
N ASP A 124 12.49 -20.35 -14.54
CA ASP A 124 13.14 -21.43 -13.79
C ASP A 124 12.23 -21.92 -12.68
N PHE A 125 11.56 -23.04 -12.93
CA PHE A 125 10.59 -23.59 -11.99
C PHE A 125 11.27 -24.11 -10.72
N THR A 126 10.95 -23.51 -9.59
CA THR A 126 11.34 -24.00 -8.26
C THR A 126 10.17 -23.85 -7.29
N VAL A 127 10.05 -24.81 -6.36
CA VAL A 127 8.98 -24.81 -5.35
C VAL A 127 9.01 -23.52 -4.53
N ILE A 128 10.21 -23.00 -4.24
CA ILE A 128 10.40 -21.75 -3.49
C ILE A 128 9.80 -20.56 -4.25
N LYS A 129 10.14 -20.36 -5.53
CA LYS A 129 9.62 -19.25 -6.34
C LYS A 129 8.09 -19.29 -6.47
N VAL A 130 7.53 -20.48 -6.70
CA VAL A 130 6.07 -20.67 -6.77
C VAL A 130 5.40 -20.32 -5.45
N SER A 131 5.97 -20.75 -4.32
CA SER A 131 5.42 -20.43 -3.01
C SER A 131 5.40 -18.92 -2.72
N VAL A 132 6.49 -18.22 -3.05
CA VAL A 132 6.59 -16.75 -2.89
C VAL A 132 5.58 -16.05 -3.78
N PHE A 133 5.42 -16.48 -5.02
CA PHE A 133 4.43 -15.93 -5.94
C PHE A 133 2.99 -16.10 -5.41
N VAL A 134 2.62 -17.29 -4.93
CA VAL A 134 1.27 -17.54 -4.38
C VAL A 134 0.99 -16.64 -3.18
N VAL A 135 1.97 -16.46 -2.28
CA VAL A 135 1.83 -15.56 -1.13
C VAL A 135 1.68 -14.10 -1.59
N LEU A 136 2.53 -13.61 -2.50
CA LEU A 136 2.43 -12.25 -3.04
C LEU A 136 1.08 -11.98 -3.72
N LEU A 137 0.58 -12.96 -4.47
CA LEU A 137 -0.71 -12.89 -5.13
C LEU A 137 -1.86 -12.83 -4.12
N ALA A 138 -1.80 -13.60 -3.04
CA ALA A 138 -2.77 -13.53 -1.95
C ALA A 138 -2.80 -12.14 -1.28
N PHE A 139 -1.63 -11.54 -0.99
CA PHE A 139 -1.54 -10.19 -0.44
C PHE A 139 -2.11 -9.14 -1.41
N THR A 140 -1.76 -9.23 -2.69
CA THR A 140 -2.24 -8.31 -3.74
C THR A 140 -3.75 -8.38 -3.89
N ILE A 141 -4.33 -9.59 -3.94
CA ILE A 141 -5.78 -9.80 -4.01
C ILE A 141 -6.45 -9.29 -2.73
N PHE A 142 -5.92 -9.63 -1.56
CA PHE A 142 -6.49 -9.19 -0.28
C PHE A 142 -6.56 -7.66 -0.21
N SER A 143 -5.49 -6.98 -0.60
CA SER A 143 -5.50 -5.52 -0.67
C SER A 143 -6.45 -4.97 -1.75
N GLY A 144 -6.61 -5.64 -2.89
CA GLY A 144 -7.60 -5.21 -3.89
C GLY A 144 -9.05 -5.38 -3.39
N LEU A 145 -9.30 -6.42 -2.60
CA LEU A 145 -10.63 -6.71 -2.03
C LEU A 145 -11.03 -5.70 -0.95
N THR A 146 -10.10 -5.19 -0.15
CA THR A 146 -10.39 -4.16 0.88
C THR A 146 -10.92 -2.87 0.23
N TRP A 147 -10.46 -2.54 -0.98
CA TRP A 147 -11.00 -1.43 -1.78
C TRP A 147 -12.44 -1.66 -2.25
N ARG A 148 -12.83 -2.91 -2.51
CA ARG A 148 -14.10 -3.28 -3.12
C ARG A 148 -15.26 -3.44 -2.13
N THR A 149 -15.28 -2.71 -1.02
CA THR A 149 -16.39 -2.86 -0.06
C THR A 149 -17.70 -2.37 -0.68
N LYS A 150 -18.61 -3.33 -0.91
CA LYS A 150 -19.98 -3.18 -1.43
C LYS A 150 -20.67 -1.98 -0.78
N LYS A 151 -21.39 -1.17 -1.58
CA LYS A 151 -22.37 -0.20 -1.06
C LYS A 151 -23.25 -0.98 -0.06
N ARG A 152 -23.19 -0.65 1.24
CA ARG A 152 -24.36 -0.89 2.08
C ARG A 152 -25.43 0.00 1.48
N LEU A 153 -26.41 -0.60 0.79
CA LEU A 153 -27.72 0.01 0.70
C LEU A 153 -28.11 0.28 2.15
N THR A 154 -28.16 1.55 2.53
CA THR A 154 -28.90 1.98 3.71
C THR A 154 -30.34 1.48 3.50
N PRO A 155 -30.86 0.56 4.33
CA PRO A 155 -32.29 0.38 4.38
C PRO A 155 -32.88 1.70 4.87
N ASN A 156 -33.88 2.19 4.14
CA ASN A 156 -34.64 3.39 4.44
C ASN A 156 -34.89 3.50 5.95
N GLN A 157 -34.48 4.62 6.56
CA GLN A 157 -35.09 5.04 7.81
C GLN A 157 -36.45 5.65 7.48
N PRO A 158 -37.51 5.31 8.23
CA PRO A 158 -38.85 5.88 8.08
C PRO A 158 -38.87 7.38 8.42
#